data_AF-A0A2V3IWQ6-F1
#
_entry.id   AF-A0A2V3IWQ6-F1
#
_cell.length_a   1.000
_cell.length_b   1.000
_cell.length_c   1.000
_cell.angle_alpha   90.00
_cell.angle_beta   90.00
_cell.angle_gamma   90.00
#
_symmetry.space_group_name_H-M   'P 1'
#
loop_
_entity.id
_entity.type
_entity.pdbx_description
1 polymer ?
#
loop_
_entity_poly.entity_id
_entity_poly.type
_entity_poly.pdbx_seq_one_letter_code
_entity_poly.pdbx_strand_id
1 'polypeptide(L)' 'MDAARSVSEPLHAFMIDSVRLVRRCNKPDRKEYIKISQATLIGFAVMGFIGFFVRLVHIPINSILLG' A
#
# COMPACT_ATOMS: atom_id res chain seq x y z
N MET A 1 21.38 -33.09 3.99
CA MET A 1 19.99 -32.56 3.87
C MET A 1 19.45 -32.03 5.21
N ASP A 2 20.35 -31.84 6.18
CA ASP A 2 20.02 -31.57 7.58
C ASP A 2 20.01 -30.06 7.89
N ALA A 3 20.83 -29.30 7.18
CA ALA A 3 20.80 -27.84 7.21
C ALA A 3 19.48 -27.26 6.66
N ALA A 4 18.83 -27.93 5.71
CA ALA A 4 17.54 -27.48 5.17
C ALA A 4 16.39 -27.72 6.17
N ARG A 5 16.46 -28.82 6.95
CA ARG A 5 15.46 -29.15 7.97
C ARG A 5 15.50 -28.17 9.14
N SER A 6 16.71 -27.82 9.61
CA SER A 6 16.90 -26.88 10.72
C SER A 6 16.38 -25.47 10.46
N VAL A 7 16.26 -25.04 9.19
CA VAL A 7 15.62 -23.75 8.83
C VAL A 7 14.12 -23.90 8.59
N SER A 8 13.67 -25.05 8.09
CA SER A 8 12.26 -25.27 7.74
C SER A 8 11.34 -25.37 8.97
N GLU A 9 11.82 -26.01 10.04
CA GLU A 9 11.05 -26.17 11.29
C GLU A 9 10.75 -24.84 12.00
N PRO A 10 11.72 -23.93 12.23
CA PRO A 10 11.43 -22.64 12.83
C PRO A 10 10.57 -21.75 11.92
N LEU A 11 10.71 -21.87 10.59
CA LEU A 11 9.82 -21.16 9.65
C LEU A 11 8.37 -21.62 9.78
N HIS A 12 8.14 -22.93 9.87
CA HIS A 12 6.79 -23.48 10.03
C HIS A 12 6.15 -23.03 11.35
N ALA A 13 6.90 -23.06 12.45
CA ALA A 13 6.45 -22.53 13.74
C ALA A 13 6.11 -21.03 13.65
N PHE A 14 6.97 -20.24 13.00
CA PHE A 14 6.76 -18.81 12.82
C PHE A 14 5.49 -18.49 12.01
N MET A 15 5.19 -19.25 10.96
CA MET A 15 3.95 -19.07 10.18
C MET A 15 2.71 -19.32 11.04
N ILE A 16 2.72 -20.36 11.87
CA ILE A 16 1.60 -20.68 12.77
C ILE A 16 1.39 -19.55 13.78
N ASP A 17 2.47 -19.05 14.38
CA ASP A 17 2.40 -17.95 15.35
C ASP A 17 1.99 -16.62 14.70
N SER A 18 2.40 -16.38 13.46
CA SER A 18 1.96 -15.22 12.67
C SER A 18 0.46 -15.25 12.41
N VAL A 19 -0.11 -16.41 12.08
CA VAL A 19 -1.56 -16.57 11.91
C VAL A 19 -2.30 -16.37 13.24
N ARG A 20 -1.75 -16.87 14.35
CA ARG A 20 -2.31 -16.66 15.68
C ARG A 20 -2.32 -15.18 16.05
N LEU A 21 -1.25 -14.45 15.74
CA LEU A 21 -1.16 -13.01 15.96
C LEU A 21 -2.24 -12.24 15.18
N VAL A 22 -2.37 -12.48 13.87
CA VAL A 22 -3.36 -11.79 13.02
C VAL A 22 -4.80 -12.05 13.48
N ARG A 23 -5.08 -13.25 14.03
CA ARG A 23 -6.38 -13.57 14.62
C ARG A 23 -6.63 -12.86 15.96
N ARG A 24 -5.58 -12.50 16.69
CA ARG A 24 -5.64 -11.77 17.98
C ARG A 24 -5.75 -10.25 17.78
N CYS A 25 -5.27 -9.72 16.65
CA CYS A 25 -5.38 -8.29 16.34
C CYS A 25 -6.84 -7.83 16.26
N ASN A 26 -7.10 -6.62 16.76
CA ASN A 26 -8.42 -5.99 16.62
C ASN A 26 -8.65 -5.64 15.14
N LYS A 27 -9.61 -6.33 14.50
CA LYS A 27 -9.96 -6.06 13.10
C LYS A 27 -10.78 -4.77 13.05
N PRO A 28 -10.50 -3.85 12.12
CA PRO A 28 -11.25 -2.61 12.00
C PRO A 28 -12.73 -2.92 11.74
N ASP A 29 -13.61 -2.22 12.46
CA ASP A 29 -15.04 -2.34 12.21
C ASP A 29 -15.41 -1.67 10.86
N ARG A 30 -16.58 -2.01 10.30
CA ARG A 30 -17.05 -1.41 9.03
C ARG A 30 -17.04 0.11 9.07
N LYS A 31 -17.42 0.73 10.19
CA LYS A 31 -17.46 2.19 10.31
C LYS A 31 -16.06 2.81 10.25
N GLU A 32 -15.10 2.21 10.94
CA GLU A 32 -13.69 2.67 10.95
C GLU A 32 -13.05 2.51 9.57
N TYR A 33 -13.30 1.36 8.93
CA TYR A 33 -12.80 1.09 7.58
C TYR A 33 -13.32 2.11 6.56
N ILE A 34 -14.62 2.41 6.60
CA ILE A 34 -15.22 3.41 5.69
C ILE A 34 -14.59 4.78 5.92
N LYS A 35 -14.43 5.21 7.18
CA LYS A 35 -13.81 6.52 7.51
C LYS A 35 -12.38 6.64 6.98
N ILE A 36 -11.57 5.61 7.18
CA ILE A 36 -10.19 5.57 6.68
C ILE A 36 -10.18 5.56 5.15
N SER A 37 -11.00 4.72 4.53
CA SER A 37 -11.07 4.61 3.06
C SER A 37 -11.48 5.93 2.39
N GLN A 38 -12.41 6.68 3.00
CA GLN A 38 -12.81 7.99 2.50
C GLN A 38 -11.67 9.00 2.58
N ALA A 39 -10.95 9.05 3.71
CA ALA A 39 -9.79 9.92 3.85
C ALA A 39 -8.69 9.60 2.83
N THR A 40 -8.39 8.31 2.63
CA THR A 40 -7.41 7.86 1.64
C THR A 40 -7.86 8.18 0.21
N LEU A 41 -9.15 7.99 -0.11
CA LEU A 41 -9.70 8.27 -1.44
C LEU A 41 -9.57 9.76 -1.79
N ILE A 42 -9.88 10.65 -0.84
CA ILE A 42 -9.73 12.10 -1.03
C ILE A 42 -8.26 12.46 -1.26
N GLY A 43 -7.34 11.91 -0.46
CA GLY A 43 -5.90 12.13 -0.65
C GLY A 43 -5.42 11.66 -2.02
N PHE A 44 -5.85 10.47 -2.46
CA PHE A 44 -5.51 9.95 -3.79
C PHE A 44 -6.06 10.82 -4.91
N ALA A 45 -7.31 11.29 -4.79
CA ALA A 45 -7.92 12.18 -5.77
C ALA A 45 -7.16 13.50 -5.89
N VAL A 46 -6.76 14.12 -4.77
CA VAL A 46 -6.01 15.39 -4.76
C VAL A 46 -4.63 15.19 -5.39
N MET A 47 -3.87 14.17 -4.98
CA MET A 47 -2.55 13.90 -5.54
C MET A 47 -2.60 13.56 -7.04
N GLY A 48 -3.62 12.80 -7.45
CA GLY A 48 -3.86 12.49 -8.86
C GLY A 48 -4.20 13.72 -9.70
N PHE A 49 -5.06 14.60 -9.18
CA PHE A 49 -5.42 15.85 -9.87
C PHE A 49 -4.22 16.79 -10.02
N ILE A 50 -3.43 16.98 -8.95
CA ILE A 50 -2.23 17.82 -9.00
C ILE A 50 -1.25 17.30 -10.06
N GLY A 51 -0.99 15.98 -10.07
CA GLY A 51 -0.12 15.37 -11.08
C GLY A 51 -0.62 15.53 -12.51
N PHE A 52 -1.93 15.43 -12.73
CA PHE A 52 -2.54 15.64 -14.04
C PHE A 52 -2.34 17.08 -14.54
N PHE A 53 -2.64 18.07 -13.71
CA PHE A 53 -2.50 19.48 -14.10
C PHE A 53 -1.06 19.90 -14.33
N VAL A 54 -0.12 19.47 -13.48
CA VAL A 54 1.32 19.74 -13.68
C VAL A 54 1.78 19.18 -15.02
N ARG A 55 1.40 17.94 -15.32
CA ARG A 55 1.78 17.30 -16.59
C ARG A 55 1.14 17.99 -17.79
N LEU A 56 -0.11 18.44 -17.66
CA LEU A 56 -0.83 19.17 -18.71
C LEU A 56 -0.14 20.49 -19.05
N VAL A 57 0.30 21.26 -18.04
CA VAL A 57 1.00 22.54 -18.25
C VAL A 57 2.40 22.34 -18.85
N HIS A 58 3.08 21.25 -18.52
CA HIS A 58 4.43 20.99 -19.03
C HIS A 58 4.46 20.57 -20.51
N ILE A 59 3.39 19.96 -21.05
CA ILE A 59 3.29 19.56 -22.46
C ILE A 59 3.43 20.76 -23.43
N PRO A 60 2.66 21.86 -23.32
CA PRO A 60 2.80 23.01 -24.19
C PRO A 60 4.11 23.76 -23.96
N ILE A 61 4.60 23.84 -22.71
CA ILE A 61 5.89 24.47 -22.40
C ILE A 61 7.02 23.75 -23.14
N ASN A 62 7.07 22.42 -23.07
CA ASN A 62 8.09 21.64 -23.77
C ASN A 62 7.97 21.79 -25.30
N SER A 63 6.74 21.89 -25.83
CA SER A 63 6.53 22.12 -27.27
C SER A 63 6.95 23.52 -27.74
N ILE A 64 6.87 24.55 -26.90
CA ILE A 64 7.28 25.92 -27.22
C ILE A 64 8.79 26.10 -27.05
N LEU A 65 9.40 25.44 -26.07
CA LEU A 65 10.83 25.56 -25.77
C LEU A 65 11.72 24.72 -26.71
N LEU A 66 11.19 23.63 -27.27
CA LEU A 66 11.85 22.79 -28.27
C LEU A 66 11.64 23.28 -29.71
N GLY A 67 10.81 24.31 -29.89
CA GLY A 67 10.67 25.06 -31.14
C GLY A 67 11.77 26.10 -31.32
#